data_AF-K7U3D5-F1
#
_entry.id   AF-K7U3D5-F1
#
_cell.length_a   1.000
_cell.length_b   1.000
_cell.length_c   1.000
_cell.angle_alpha   90.00
_cell.angle_beta   90.00
_cell.angle_gamma   90.00
#
_symmetry.space_group_name_H-M   'P 1'
#
loop_
_entity.id
_entity.type
_entity.pdbx_description
1 polymer ?
#
loop_
_entity_poly.entity_id
_entity_poly.type
_entity_poly.pdbx_seq_one_letter_code
_entity_poly.pdbx_strand_id
1 'polypeptide(L)'
;DSSFYNIPLALRLEGNLNQDVLIQSLEEICDRHEALRTNFITVDGVATQVIQTQAPWTVTIVDLQHLFSSEQEIASQELTQNQAIQPFDLARDPLIRANLVILSETEHILLVCMHHIVSDGWSMGVFLQELTDLYNAYIQNQPSSLKPLPIQYGDYTLWQKQWLQGDILQRQLDYWQKQLADAPALLSLPTDRPRPAVQSFAGAHLPFTLSWELSQKLTQLTQEQGVTLFMTLLTAFDILLYRYTEQEDILIGTPIANRNRSELEGLIGFFVNTLVLRTDLSGDPSFNELLI
;
A
#
# COMPACT_ATOMS: atom_id res chain seq x y z
N ASP A 1 3.91 -16.96 9.92
CA ASP A 1 3.57 -15.71 9.18
C ASP A 1 4.66 -15.35 8.19
N SER A 2 4.35 -14.52 7.19
CA SER A 2 5.23 -14.12 6.07
C SER A 2 5.38 -12.60 6.04
N SER A 3 6.56 -12.09 5.70
CA SER A 3 6.82 -10.66 5.52
C SER A 3 6.38 -10.10 4.18
N PHE A 4 5.83 -10.93 3.30
CA PHE A 4 5.32 -10.50 1.99
C PHE A 4 4.25 -9.41 2.09
N TYR A 5 3.48 -9.39 3.18
CA TYR A 5 2.44 -8.40 3.43
C TYR A 5 2.91 -7.23 4.31
N ASN A 6 4.21 -7.01 4.42
CA ASN A 6 4.75 -5.83 5.09
C ASN A 6 4.73 -4.63 4.14
N ILE A 7 4.32 -3.47 4.64
CA ILE A 7 4.41 -2.17 3.97
C ILE A 7 5.46 -1.33 4.72
N PRO A 8 6.75 -1.41 4.35
CA PRO A 8 7.80 -0.60 4.97
C PRO A 8 7.82 0.84 4.42
N LEU A 9 8.16 1.78 5.29
CA LEU A 9 8.42 3.18 5.01
C LEU A 9 9.64 3.63 5.80
N ALA A 10 10.57 4.32 5.14
CA ALA A 10 11.72 4.96 5.78
C ALA A 10 11.70 6.46 5.46
N LEU A 11 11.75 7.30 6.50
CA LEU A 11 11.80 8.75 6.39
C LEU A 11 13.12 9.24 6.96
N ARG A 12 13.90 9.96 6.15
CA ARG A 12 15.06 10.71 6.65
C ARG A 12 14.56 12.05 7.18
N LEU A 13 14.85 12.33 8.44
CA LEU A 13 14.43 13.54 9.15
C LEU A 13 15.67 14.36 9.46
N GLU A 14 15.73 15.57 8.90
CA GLU A 14 16.84 16.51 9.08
C GLU A 14 16.42 17.67 9.99
N GLY A 15 17.32 18.05 10.90
CA GLY A 15 17.12 19.11 11.88
C GLY A 15 16.86 18.61 13.31
N ASN A 16 16.53 19.55 14.19
CA ASN A 16 16.34 19.30 15.62
C ASN A 16 14.97 18.62 15.85
N LEU A 17 14.98 17.28 15.86
CA LEU A 17 13.80 16.47 16.12
C LEU A 17 13.46 16.47 17.62
N ASN A 18 12.22 16.79 17.97
CA ASN A 18 11.70 16.55 19.31
C ASN A 18 11.12 15.13 19.37
N GLN A 19 11.86 14.22 20.01
CA GLN A 19 11.54 12.79 20.05
C GLN A 19 10.23 12.53 20.80
N ASP A 20 9.99 13.20 21.93
CA ASP A 20 8.78 13.04 22.72
C ASP A 20 7.53 13.45 21.93
N VAL A 21 7.62 14.57 21.18
CA VAL A 21 6.54 15.03 20.31
C VAL A 21 6.30 14.06 19.15
N LEU A 22 7.35 13.47 18.58
CA LEU A 22 7.20 12.46 17.53
C LEU A 22 6.49 11.21 18.06
N ILE A 23 6.91 10.71 19.22
CA ILE A 23 6.30 9.54 19.87
C ILE A 23 4.83 9.82 20.17
N GLN A 24 4.53 10.95 20.81
CA GLN A 24 3.16 11.37 21.10
C GLN A 24 2.28 11.46 19.83
N SER A 25 2.83 11.99 18.74
CA SER A 25 2.10 12.10 17.46
C SER A 25 1.72 10.73 16.91
N LEU A 26 2.64 9.79 16.96
CA LEU A 26 2.41 8.44 16.47
C LEU A 26 1.46 7.63 17.39
N GLU A 27 1.54 7.83 18.71
CA GLU A 27 0.62 7.23 19.69
C GLU A 27 -0.82 7.64 19.37
N GLU A 28 -1.05 8.93 19.13
CA GLU A 28 -2.39 9.41 18.77
C GLU A 28 -2.91 8.81 17.47
N ILE A 29 -2.08 8.64 16.44
CA ILE A 29 -2.49 7.99 15.19
C ILE A 29 -2.92 6.54 15.48
N CYS A 30 -2.14 5.81 16.29
CA CYS A 30 -2.48 4.43 16.66
C CYS A 30 -3.80 4.37 17.46
N ASP A 31 -4.05 5.31 18.36
CA ASP A 31 -5.30 5.38 19.12
C ASP A 31 -6.50 5.75 18.24
N ARG A 32 -6.30 6.72 17.35
CA ARG A 32 -7.32 7.27 16.45
C ARG A 32 -7.87 6.25 15.46
N HIS A 33 -7.03 5.36 14.93
CA HIS A 33 -7.41 4.38 13.91
C HIS A 33 -7.55 2.98 14.51
N GLU A 34 -8.78 2.47 14.61
CA GLU A 34 -9.04 1.12 15.14
C GLU A 34 -8.29 0.01 14.38
N ALA A 35 -8.10 0.19 13.07
CA ALA A 35 -7.37 -0.76 12.24
C ALA A 35 -5.94 -1.03 12.77
N LEU A 36 -5.25 -0.01 13.29
CA LEU A 36 -3.89 -0.15 13.84
C LEU A 36 -3.86 -0.89 15.20
N ARG A 37 -5.02 -1.01 15.84
CA ARG A 37 -5.24 -1.70 17.13
C ARG A 37 -5.97 -3.03 16.95
N THR A 38 -6.13 -3.50 15.72
CA THR A 38 -6.91 -4.71 15.41
C THR A 38 -6.00 -5.92 15.23
N ASN A 39 -6.29 -6.98 15.98
CA ASN A 39 -5.72 -8.30 15.79
C ASN A 39 -6.71 -9.23 15.07
N PHE A 40 -6.18 -10.28 14.45
CA PHE A 40 -6.95 -11.29 13.73
C PHE A 40 -6.73 -12.65 14.37
N ILE A 41 -7.79 -13.19 14.97
CA ILE A 41 -7.78 -14.51 15.63
C ILE A 41 -8.82 -15.42 14.99
N THR A 42 -8.72 -16.71 15.28
CA THR A 42 -9.75 -17.68 14.90
C THR A 42 -10.63 -17.99 16.10
N VAL A 43 -11.93 -17.72 16.00
CA VAL A 43 -12.95 -18.10 16.98
C VAL A 43 -13.90 -19.09 16.31
N ASP A 44 -14.01 -20.30 16.87
CA ASP A 44 -14.86 -21.38 16.33
C ASP A 44 -14.63 -21.67 14.83
N GLY A 45 -13.36 -21.59 14.38
CA GLY A 45 -12.99 -21.82 12.99
C GLY A 45 -13.20 -20.60 12.06
N VAL A 46 -13.63 -19.47 12.59
CA VAL A 46 -13.91 -18.24 11.83
C VAL A 46 -12.89 -17.15 12.17
N ALA A 47 -12.25 -16.60 11.13
CA ALA A 47 -11.38 -15.44 11.27
C ALA A 47 -12.18 -14.23 11.81
N THR A 48 -11.72 -13.65 12.91
CA THR A 48 -12.42 -12.64 13.69
C THR A 48 -11.47 -11.48 14.00
N GLN A 49 -11.95 -10.26 13.75
CA GLN A 49 -11.25 -9.03 14.12
C GLN A 49 -11.48 -8.73 15.61
N VAL A 50 -10.40 -8.46 16.34
CA VAL A 50 -10.43 -8.06 17.75
C VAL A 50 -9.76 -6.71 17.88
N ILE A 51 -10.56 -5.69 18.14
CA ILE A 51 -10.09 -4.32 18.35
C ILE A 51 -9.66 -4.18 19.81
N GLN A 52 -8.39 -3.90 20.04
CA GLN A 52 -7.87 -3.63 21.38
C GLN A 52 -8.29 -2.22 21.83
N THR A 53 -8.69 -2.09 23.11
CA THR A 53 -9.03 -0.78 23.71
C THR A 53 -7.81 0.15 23.80
N GLN A 54 -6.63 -0.44 24.00
CA GLN A 54 -5.33 0.23 23.92
C GLN A 54 -4.38 -0.77 23.27
N ALA A 55 -3.65 -0.35 22.24
CA ALA A 55 -2.56 -1.15 21.72
C ALA A 55 -1.30 -0.84 22.54
N PRO A 56 -0.56 -1.84 23.04
CA PRO A 56 0.78 -1.60 23.60
C PRO A 56 1.71 -1.26 22.43
N TRP A 57 1.67 0.00 22.01
CA TRP A 57 2.49 0.50 20.93
C TRP A 57 3.68 1.26 21.51
N THR A 58 4.87 0.98 20.98
CA THR A 58 6.14 1.57 21.46
C THR A 58 7.02 1.89 20.26
N VAL A 59 7.71 3.03 20.31
CA VAL A 59 8.79 3.35 19.38
C VAL A 59 10.11 2.83 19.96
N THR A 60 10.81 1.96 19.23
CA THR A 60 12.18 1.60 19.61
C THR A 60 13.12 2.72 19.18
N ILE A 61 13.94 3.21 20.10
CA ILE A 61 14.98 4.20 19.80
C ILE A 61 16.32 3.47 19.64
N VAL A 62 17.01 3.71 18.52
CA VAL A 62 18.32 3.14 18.23
C VAL A 62 19.31 4.26 18.02
N ASP A 63 20.19 4.48 19.00
CA ASP A 63 21.23 5.50 18.94
C ASP A 63 22.50 4.93 18.27
N LEU A 64 22.85 5.47 17.09
CA LEU A 64 24.06 5.13 16.34
C LEU A 64 25.10 6.25 16.37
N GLN A 65 24.92 7.31 17.16
CA GLN A 65 25.83 8.47 17.20
C GLN A 65 27.25 8.10 17.67
N HIS A 66 27.39 6.96 18.36
CA HIS A 66 28.66 6.42 18.84
C HIS A 66 29.51 5.74 17.75
N LEU A 67 28.95 5.47 16.57
CA LEU A 67 29.62 4.81 15.44
C LEU A 67 30.23 5.81 14.46
N PHE A 68 31.21 5.37 13.66
CA PHE A 68 31.69 6.17 12.53
C PHE A 68 30.66 6.22 11.40
N SER A 69 30.65 7.29 10.59
CA SER A 69 29.65 7.50 9.52
C SER A 69 29.49 6.30 8.56
N SER A 70 30.59 5.62 8.19
CA SER A 70 30.50 4.41 7.35
C SER A 70 29.82 3.23 8.04
N GLU A 71 30.00 3.10 9.35
CA GLU A 71 29.37 2.05 10.16
C GLU A 71 27.90 2.39 10.44
N GLN A 72 27.57 3.68 10.63
CA GLN A 72 26.19 4.17 10.74
C GLN A 72 25.37 3.85 9.50
N GLU A 73 25.93 4.05 8.29
CA GLU A 73 25.26 3.73 7.04
C GLU A 73 24.95 2.22 6.95
N ILE A 74 25.93 1.37 7.27
CA ILE A 74 25.74 -0.09 7.26
C ILE A 74 24.66 -0.51 8.27
N ALA A 75 24.79 -0.05 9.52
CA ALA A 75 23.86 -0.41 10.59
C ALA A 75 22.43 0.09 10.31
N SER A 76 22.26 1.30 9.80
CA SER A 76 20.95 1.84 9.44
C SER A 76 20.30 1.10 8.27
N GLN A 77 21.09 0.68 7.27
CA GLN A 77 20.61 -0.17 6.18
C GLN A 77 20.17 -1.55 6.69
N GLU A 78 20.96 -2.18 7.57
CA GLU A 78 20.61 -3.45 8.19
C GLU A 78 19.31 -3.36 9.01
N LEU A 79 19.16 -2.31 9.84
CA LEU A 79 17.94 -2.05 10.61
C LEU A 79 16.72 -1.89 9.69
N THR A 80 16.87 -1.13 8.61
CA THR A 80 15.80 -0.91 7.61
C THR A 80 15.37 -2.23 6.97
N GLN A 81 16.34 -3.04 6.51
CA GLN A 81 16.06 -4.33 5.89
C GLN A 81 15.42 -5.30 6.88
N ASN A 82 15.97 -5.42 8.09
CA ASN A 82 15.46 -6.31 9.12
C ASN A 82 14.02 -5.95 9.52
N GLN A 83 13.71 -4.67 9.69
CA GLN A 83 12.34 -4.23 9.96
C GLN A 83 11.39 -4.59 8.82
N ALA A 84 11.80 -4.36 7.58
CA ALA A 84 11.00 -4.63 6.39
C ALA A 84 10.67 -6.13 6.24
N ILE A 85 11.59 -7.03 6.61
CA ILE A 85 11.42 -8.49 6.44
C ILE A 85 10.95 -9.22 7.70
N GLN A 86 10.87 -8.55 8.86
CA GLN A 86 10.36 -9.18 10.08
C GLN A 86 8.85 -9.39 9.96
N PRO A 87 8.36 -10.65 10.04
CA PRO A 87 6.92 -10.93 9.96
C PRO A 87 6.18 -10.44 11.20
N PHE A 88 4.87 -10.18 11.06
CA PHE A 88 3.96 -9.92 12.17
C PHE A 88 3.17 -11.19 12.53
N ASP A 89 2.98 -11.45 13.82
CA ASP A 89 1.96 -12.39 14.33
C ASP A 89 0.60 -11.68 14.36
N LEU A 90 -0.29 -12.00 13.43
CA LEU A 90 -1.60 -11.35 13.30
C LEU A 90 -2.48 -11.45 14.53
N ALA A 91 -2.27 -12.48 15.35
CA ALA A 91 -3.08 -12.74 16.53
C ALA A 91 -2.61 -11.97 17.77
N ARG A 92 -1.35 -11.47 17.77
CA ARG A 92 -0.70 -11.00 19.00
C ARG A 92 0.01 -9.66 18.86
N ASP A 93 0.62 -9.40 17.71
CA ASP A 93 1.44 -8.21 17.54
C ASP A 93 0.58 -6.98 17.24
N PRO A 94 0.98 -5.77 17.66
CA PRO A 94 0.55 -4.55 17.01
C PRO A 94 0.92 -4.62 15.53
N LEU A 95 -0.04 -4.38 14.63
CA LEU A 95 0.16 -4.48 13.18
C LEU A 95 0.80 -3.24 12.55
N ILE A 96 1.49 -2.47 13.40
CA ILE A 96 2.35 -1.34 13.10
C ILE A 96 3.58 -1.40 14.02
N ARG A 97 4.77 -1.21 13.46
CA ARG A 97 6.03 -1.11 14.18
C ARG A 97 6.77 0.16 13.77
N ALA A 98 7.40 0.84 14.73
CA ALA A 98 8.20 2.02 14.48
C ALA A 98 9.54 1.96 15.20
N ASN A 99 10.61 2.29 14.49
CA ASN A 99 11.95 2.48 15.04
C ASN A 99 12.47 3.87 14.66
N LEU A 100 12.99 4.62 15.63
CA LEU A 100 13.69 5.87 15.41
C LEU A 100 15.19 5.63 15.52
N VAL A 101 15.90 5.75 14.40
CA VAL A 101 17.36 5.63 14.35
C VAL A 101 17.97 7.02 14.43
N ILE A 102 18.84 7.26 15.41
CA ILE A 102 19.54 8.53 15.63
C ILE A 102 20.94 8.43 15.02
N LEU A 103 21.23 9.24 14.00
CA LEU A 103 22.53 9.29 13.33
C LEU A 103 23.40 10.43 13.86
N SER A 104 22.77 11.57 14.14
CA SER A 104 23.40 12.74 14.78
C SER A 104 22.34 13.57 15.52
N GLU A 105 22.74 14.68 16.15
CA GLU A 105 21.81 15.62 16.80
C GLU A 105 20.77 16.20 15.83
N THR A 106 21.10 16.24 14.54
CA THR A 106 20.27 16.85 13.48
C THR A 106 19.88 15.86 12.39
N GLU A 107 20.08 14.56 12.60
CA GLU A 107 19.83 13.58 11.55
C GLU A 107 19.30 12.26 12.12
N HIS A 108 18.13 11.87 11.62
CA HIS A 108 17.40 10.72 12.11
C HIS A 108 16.77 9.95 10.94
N ILE A 109 16.49 8.66 11.15
CA ILE A 109 15.68 7.86 10.24
C ILE A 109 14.50 7.30 11.05
N LEU A 110 13.29 7.68 10.67
CA LEU A 110 12.07 7.05 11.17
C LEU A 110 11.70 5.90 10.24
N LEU A 111 11.77 4.68 10.77
CA LEU A 111 11.35 3.46 10.09
C LEU A 111 9.96 3.08 10.58
N VAL A 112 8.98 3.00 9.70
CA VAL A 112 7.62 2.54 9.99
C VAL A 112 7.32 1.32 9.14
N CYS A 113 6.68 0.31 9.71
CA CYS A 113 6.17 -0.82 8.95
C CYS A 113 4.76 -1.17 9.42
N MET A 114 3.83 -1.27 8.49
CA MET A 114 2.46 -1.72 8.76
C MET A 114 2.19 -3.05 8.06
N HIS A 115 1.32 -3.87 8.63
CA HIS A 115 0.84 -5.06 7.93
C HIS A 115 -0.26 -4.68 6.92
N HIS A 116 -0.21 -5.24 5.71
CA HIS A 116 -1.11 -4.90 4.61
C HIS A 116 -2.58 -5.28 4.89
N ILE A 117 -2.85 -6.15 5.88
CA ILE A 117 -4.21 -6.49 6.30
C ILE A 117 -4.95 -5.32 7.01
N VAL A 118 -4.20 -4.37 7.59
CA VAL A 118 -4.74 -3.19 8.29
C VAL A 118 -4.46 -1.89 7.56
N SER A 119 -3.78 -1.94 6.42
CA SER A 119 -3.29 -0.74 5.72
C SER A 119 -3.12 -0.99 4.22
N ASP A 120 -3.12 0.09 3.45
CA ASP A 120 -2.84 0.09 2.01
C ASP A 120 -2.00 1.31 1.62
N GLY A 121 -1.65 1.43 0.32
CA GLY A 121 -0.86 2.56 -0.17
C GLY A 121 -1.48 3.93 0.12
N TRP A 122 -2.82 4.02 0.14
CA TRP A 122 -3.52 5.25 0.52
C TRP A 122 -3.39 5.54 2.01
N SER A 123 -3.49 4.51 2.85
CA SER A 123 -3.30 4.60 4.30
C SER A 123 -1.92 5.14 4.67
N MET A 124 -0.87 4.80 3.91
CA MET A 124 0.47 5.38 4.12
C MET A 124 0.49 6.90 3.90
N GLY A 125 -0.28 7.41 2.93
CA GLY A 125 -0.45 8.85 2.72
C GLY A 125 -1.20 9.52 3.87
N VAL A 126 -2.28 8.90 4.36
CA VAL A 126 -3.02 9.37 5.54
C VAL A 126 -2.11 9.42 6.77
N PHE A 127 -1.35 8.34 7.02
CA PHE A 127 -0.41 8.26 8.12
C PHE A 127 0.63 9.40 8.09
N LEU A 128 1.24 9.65 6.93
CA LEU A 128 2.24 10.71 6.75
C LEU A 128 1.65 12.11 6.96
N GLN A 129 0.45 12.35 6.44
CA GLN A 129 -0.25 13.62 6.62
C GLN A 129 -0.57 13.88 8.10
N GLU A 130 -1.20 12.90 8.77
CA GLU A 130 -1.53 13.02 10.19
C GLU A 130 -0.29 13.16 11.07
N LEU A 131 0.79 12.43 10.77
CA LEU A 131 2.06 12.56 11.50
C LEU A 131 2.63 13.97 11.40
N THR A 132 2.58 14.56 10.20
CA THR A 132 3.05 15.92 9.95
C THR A 132 2.19 16.94 10.69
N ASP A 133 0.86 16.80 10.64
CA ASP A 133 -0.07 17.73 11.27
C ASP A 133 0.04 17.70 12.81
N LEU A 134 0.11 16.50 13.39
CA LEU A 134 0.25 16.30 14.83
C LEU A 134 1.58 16.81 15.35
N TYR A 135 2.69 16.45 14.69
CA TYR A 135 4.02 16.90 15.10
C TYR A 135 4.11 18.43 15.10
N ASN A 136 3.59 19.08 14.06
CA ASN A 136 3.58 20.54 13.94
C ASN A 136 2.68 21.23 14.96
N ALA A 137 1.55 20.62 15.35
CA ALA A 137 0.70 21.15 16.41
C ALA A 137 1.38 21.02 17.78
N TYR A 138 1.89 19.83 18.09
CA TYR A 138 2.48 19.51 19.38
C TYR A 138 3.79 20.23 19.67
N ILE A 139 4.65 20.45 18.67
CA ILE A 139 5.86 21.26 18.87
C ILE A 139 5.53 22.72 19.23
N GLN A 140 4.34 23.19 18.85
CA GLN A 140 3.81 24.53 19.19
C GLN A 140 2.95 24.52 20.46
N ASN A 141 2.89 23.40 21.19
CA ASN A 141 2.00 23.17 22.34
C ASN A 141 0.52 23.43 22.00
N GLN A 142 0.11 23.21 20.76
CA GLN A 142 -1.28 23.25 20.33
C GLN A 142 -1.90 21.84 20.47
N PRO A 143 -3.21 21.74 20.73
CA PRO A 143 -3.89 20.45 20.70
C PRO A 143 -3.92 19.87 19.28
N SER A 144 -4.22 18.57 19.18
CA SER A 144 -4.46 17.90 17.90
C SER A 144 -5.47 18.67 17.04
N SER A 145 -5.09 18.88 15.77
CA SER A 145 -5.94 19.49 14.75
C SER A 145 -6.86 18.47 14.08
N LEU A 146 -6.69 17.18 14.37
CA LEU A 146 -7.41 16.09 13.71
C LEU A 146 -8.85 16.00 14.22
N LYS A 147 -9.81 16.17 13.32
CA LYS A 147 -11.24 16.00 13.64
C LYS A 147 -11.54 14.52 13.93
N PRO A 148 -12.47 14.18 14.84
CA PRO A 148 -12.88 12.78 15.03
C PRO A 148 -13.28 12.11 13.71
N LEU A 149 -12.89 10.86 13.53
CA LEU A 149 -13.30 10.07 12.37
C LEU A 149 -14.80 9.75 12.48
N PRO A 150 -15.61 9.99 11.43
CA PRO A 150 -17.05 9.75 11.48
C PRO A 150 -17.42 8.26 11.51
N ILE A 151 -16.52 7.40 11.02
CA ILE A 151 -16.61 5.93 10.99
C ILE A 151 -15.20 5.35 11.14
N GLN A 152 -15.13 4.06 11.46
CA GLN A 152 -13.89 3.29 11.53
C GLN A 152 -13.86 2.20 10.45
N TYR A 153 -12.69 1.57 10.23
CA TYR A 153 -12.57 0.50 9.25
C TYR A 153 -13.51 -0.67 9.55
N GLY A 154 -13.74 -0.99 10.83
CA GLY A 154 -14.73 -2.00 11.25
C GLY A 154 -16.13 -1.70 10.70
N ASP A 155 -16.60 -0.45 10.81
CA ASP A 155 -17.90 -0.02 10.28
C ASP A 155 -17.98 -0.21 8.76
N TYR A 156 -16.92 0.15 8.04
CA TYR A 156 -16.83 -0.05 6.59
C TYR A 156 -16.96 -1.54 6.22
N THR A 157 -16.27 -2.44 6.93
CA THR A 157 -16.34 -3.89 6.63
C THR A 157 -17.73 -4.46 6.86
N LEU A 158 -18.43 -4.01 7.92
CA LEU A 158 -19.80 -4.42 8.20
C LEU A 158 -20.78 -3.89 7.16
N TRP A 159 -20.65 -2.61 6.79
CA TRP A 159 -21.43 -2.00 5.71
C TRP A 159 -21.22 -2.72 4.39
N GLN A 160 -19.97 -2.97 3.98
CA GLN A 160 -19.64 -3.64 2.73
C GLN A 160 -20.25 -5.05 2.69
N LYS A 161 -20.14 -5.79 3.80
CA LYS A 161 -20.74 -7.13 3.93
C LYS A 161 -22.26 -7.10 3.80
N GLN A 162 -22.93 -6.07 4.31
CA GLN A 162 -24.38 -5.91 4.19
C GLN A 162 -24.79 -5.51 2.76
N TRP A 163 -24.01 -4.63 2.13
CA TRP A 163 -24.27 -4.14 0.77
C TRP A 163 -24.05 -5.21 -0.30
N LEU A 164 -23.01 -6.04 -0.17
CA LEU A 164 -22.68 -7.14 -1.09
C LEU A 164 -23.52 -8.41 -0.84
N GLN A 165 -24.85 -8.29 -0.88
CA GLN A 165 -25.78 -9.41 -0.71
C GLN A 165 -26.93 -9.35 -1.72
N GLY A 166 -27.67 -10.45 -1.85
CA GLY A 166 -28.87 -10.55 -2.69
C GLY A 166 -28.61 -10.14 -4.14
N ASP A 167 -29.52 -9.34 -4.70
CA ASP A 167 -29.50 -8.91 -6.11
C ASP A 167 -28.23 -8.14 -6.50
N ILE A 168 -27.63 -7.38 -5.56
CA ILE A 168 -26.39 -6.64 -5.81
C ILE A 168 -25.25 -7.62 -6.05
N LEU A 169 -25.10 -8.61 -5.17
CA LEU A 169 -24.09 -9.66 -5.33
C LEU A 169 -24.29 -10.42 -6.64
N GLN A 170 -25.52 -10.83 -6.94
CA GLN A 170 -25.82 -11.56 -8.17
C GLN A 170 -25.46 -10.75 -9.42
N ARG A 171 -25.83 -9.47 -9.46
CA ARG A 171 -25.51 -8.58 -10.59
C ARG A 171 -24.00 -8.41 -10.78
N GLN A 172 -23.24 -8.29 -9.70
CA GLN A 172 -21.77 -8.20 -9.77
C GLN A 172 -21.17 -9.50 -10.28
N LEU A 173 -21.66 -10.65 -9.81
CA LEU A 173 -21.21 -11.97 -10.28
C LEU A 173 -21.53 -12.17 -11.76
N ASP A 174 -22.76 -11.88 -12.20
CA ASP A 174 -23.18 -12.02 -13.60
C ASP A 174 -22.33 -11.14 -14.52
N TYR A 175 -22.03 -9.92 -14.09
CA TYR A 175 -21.13 -9.03 -14.83
C TYR A 175 -19.75 -9.65 -14.99
N TRP A 176 -19.10 -10.09 -13.91
CA TRP A 176 -17.74 -10.63 -13.97
C TRP A 176 -17.67 -11.98 -14.68
N GLN A 177 -18.67 -12.85 -14.53
CA GLN A 177 -18.77 -14.09 -15.29
C GLN A 177 -18.83 -13.82 -16.79
N LYS A 178 -19.56 -12.77 -17.20
CA LYS A 178 -19.61 -12.35 -18.60
C LYS A 178 -18.28 -11.74 -19.07
N GLN A 179 -17.69 -10.83 -18.30
CA GLN A 179 -16.45 -10.14 -18.69
C GLN A 179 -15.24 -11.09 -18.75
N LEU A 180 -15.21 -12.12 -17.90
CA LEU A 180 -14.12 -13.10 -17.81
C LEU A 180 -14.43 -14.42 -18.49
N ALA A 181 -15.53 -14.49 -19.25
CA ALA A 181 -15.86 -15.67 -20.04
C ALA A 181 -14.73 -15.97 -21.03
N ASP A 182 -14.33 -17.23 -21.07
CA ASP A 182 -13.26 -17.75 -21.95
C ASP A 182 -11.89 -17.06 -21.77
N ALA A 183 -11.68 -16.36 -20.67
CA ALA A 183 -10.39 -15.72 -20.38
C ALA A 183 -9.27 -16.78 -20.31
N PRO A 184 -8.09 -16.53 -20.92
CA PRO A 184 -6.96 -17.44 -20.83
C PRO A 184 -6.56 -17.64 -19.36
N ALA A 185 -6.30 -18.90 -19.01
CA ALA A 185 -5.91 -19.24 -17.64
C ALA A 185 -4.55 -18.65 -17.22
N LEU A 186 -3.70 -18.30 -18.18
CA LEU A 186 -2.35 -17.79 -17.94
C LEU A 186 -1.87 -16.91 -19.10
N LEU A 187 -1.15 -15.84 -18.74
CA LEU A 187 -0.26 -15.12 -19.64
C LEU A 187 1.11 -15.80 -19.67
N SER A 188 1.51 -16.30 -20.84
CA SER A 188 2.68 -17.13 -21.08
C SER A 188 3.95 -16.29 -21.26
N LEU A 189 4.33 -15.57 -20.21
CA LEU A 189 5.55 -14.77 -20.20
C LEU A 189 6.80 -15.64 -20.44
N PRO A 190 7.81 -15.14 -21.19
CA PRO A 190 9.06 -15.86 -21.45
C PRO A 190 9.94 -15.85 -20.19
N THR A 191 9.64 -16.73 -19.24
CA THR A 191 10.37 -16.84 -17.97
C THR A 191 11.64 -17.69 -18.11
N ASP A 192 12.72 -17.29 -17.42
CA ASP A 192 13.99 -18.04 -17.40
C ASP A 192 13.91 -19.43 -16.73
N ARG A 193 12.87 -19.67 -15.91
CA ARG A 193 12.70 -20.89 -15.11
C ARG A 193 11.23 -21.33 -15.11
N PRO A 194 10.94 -22.64 -15.01
CA PRO A 194 9.56 -23.12 -14.94
C PRO A 194 8.86 -22.64 -13.66
N ARG A 195 7.54 -22.48 -13.75
CA ARG A 195 6.69 -22.11 -12.60
C ARG A 195 6.71 -23.25 -11.55
N PRO A 196 7.13 -23.00 -10.30
CA PRO A 196 7.09 -24.01 -9.25
C PRO A 196 5.65 -24.24 -8.75
N ALA A 197 5.39 -25.42 -8.18
CA ALA A 197 4.09 -25.76 -7.59
C ALA A 197 3.77 -24.94 -6.33
N VAL A 198 4.80 -24.47 -5.63
CA VAL A 198 4.68 -23.61 -4.44
C VAL A 198 5.42 -22.31 -4.71
N GLN A 199 4.73 -21.18 -4.55
CA GLN A 199 5.30 -19.85 -4.72
C GLN A 199 6.25 -19.51 -3.57
N SER A 200 7.48 -19.08 -3.88
CA SER A 200 8.48 -18.70 -2.87
C SER A 200 8.40 -17.23 -2.43
N PHE A 201 7.66 -16.40 -3.16
CA PHE A 201 7.56 -14.94 -2.99
C PHE A 201 8.88 -14.16 -3.10
N ALA A 202 10.00 -14.84 -3.39
CA ALA A 202 11.29 -14.19 -3.62
C ALA A 202 11.25 -13.39 -4.93
N GLY A 203 11.64 -12.13 -4.86
CA GLY A 203 11.69 -11.21 -6.00
C GLY A 203 12.74 -10.12 -5.78
N ALA A 204 13.07 -9.41 -6.86
CA ALA A 204 13.92 -8.22 -6.84
C ALA A 204 13.13 -7.04 -7.42
N HIS A 205 13.51 -5.83 -7.02
CA HIS A 205 12.94 -4.60 -7.56
C HIS A 205 13.96 -3.91 -8.47
N LEU A 206 13.56 -3.61 -9.71
CA LEU A 206 14.38 -2.87 -10.66
C LEU A 206 13.74 -1.49 -10.93
N PRO A 207 14.19 -0.42 -10.23
CA PRO A 207 13.65 0.91 -10.47
C PRO A 207 14.13 1.45 -11.82
N PHE A 208 13.23 2.12 -12.53
CA PHE A 208 13.56 2.92 -13.72
C PHE A 208 12.74 4.20 -13.73
N THR A 209 13.20 5.19 -14.49
CA THR A 209 12.51 6.47 -14.65
C THR A 209 12.35 6.81 -16.12
N LEU A 210 11.22 7.43 -16.46
CA LEU A 210 11.02 7.99 -17.79
C LEU A 210 11.71 9.36 -17.86
N SER A 211 12.38 9.66 -18.98
CA SER A 211 12.98 10.97 -19.17
C SER A 211 11.91 12.07 -19.12
N TRP A 212 12.31 13.27 -18.71
CA TRP A 212 11.42 14.43 -18.68
C TRP A 212 10.73 14.65 -20.03
N GLU A 213 11.50 14.57 -21.13
CA GLU A 213 10.98 14.75 -22.48
C GLU A 213 9.92 13.70 -22.85
N LEU A 214 10.14 12.43 -22.50
CA LEU A 214 9.17 11.37 -22.75
C LEU A 214 7.90 11.57 -21.91
N SER A 215 8.04 11.92 -20.63
CA SER A 215 6.91 12.19 -19.73
C SER A 215 6.05 13.36 -20.25
N GLN A 216 6.67 14.41 -20.79
CA GLN A 216 5.94 15.53 -21.40
C GLN A 216 5.16 15.09 -22.66
N LYS A 217 5.77 14.32 -23.55
CA LYS A 217 5.11 13.81 -24.76
C LYS A 217 3.94 12.88 -24.43
N LEU A 218 4.10 12.01 -23.43
CA LEU A 218 3.02 11.14 -22.94
C LEU A 218 1.88 11.96 -22.34
N THR A 219 2.19 12.99 -21.56
CA THR A 219 1.18 13.90 -20.99
C THR A 219 0.42 14.64 -22.09
N GLN A 220 1.11 15.13 -23.12
CA GLN A 220 0.48 15.78 -24.26
C GLN A 220 -0.44 14.82 -25.01
N LEU A 221 0.03 13.62 -25.36
CA LEU A 221 -0.78 12.59 -26.03
C LEU A 221 -2.05 12.26 -25.22
N THR A 222 -1.88 12.08 -23.91
CA THR A 222 -2.97 11.79 -22.97
C THR A 222 -4.04 12.88 -23.04
N GLN A 223 -3.63 14.15 -23.03
CA GLN A 223 -4.55 15.30 -23.13
C GLN A 223 -5.25 15.38 -24.48
N GLU A 224 -4.53 15.13 -25.58
CA GLU A 224 -5.08 15.15 -26.94
C GLU A 224 -6.14 14.06 -27.16
N GLN A 225 -5.98 12.90 -26.51
CA GLN A 225 -6.90 11.76 -26.60
C GLN A 225 -7.99 11.76 -25.53
N GLY A 226 -7.96 12.70 -24.57
CA GLY A 226 -8.96 12.80 -23.50
C GLY A 226 -8.95 11.63 -22.51
N VAL A 227 -7.83 10.92 -22.39
CA VAL A 227 -7.65 9.78 -21.49
C VAL A 227 -6.78 10.14 -20.28
N THR A 228 -6.53 9.19 -19.39
CA THR A 228 -5.59 9.39 -18.26
C THR A 228 -4.20 8.85 -18.61
N LEU A 229 -3.16 9.36 -17.95
CA LEU A 229 -1.79 8.86 -18.14
C LEU A 229 -1.70 7.36 -17.79
N PHE A 230 -2.50 6.92 -16.81
CA PHE A 230 -2.64 5.51 -16.46
C PHE A 230 -3.13 4.68 -17.66
N MET A 231 -4.20 5.10 -18.34
CA MET A 231 -4.71 4.42 -19.54
C MET A 231 -3.63 4.34 -20.62
N THR A 232 -2.94 5.46 -20.91
CA THR A 232 -1.87 5.47 -21.92
C THR A 232 -0.72 4.51 -21.58
N LEU A 233 -0.28 4.47 -20.32
CA LEU A 233 0.77 3.55 -19.89
C LEU A 233 0.31 2.10 -19.84
N LEU A 234 -0.95 1.86 -19.47
CA LEU A 234 -1.56 0.54 -19.49
C LEU A 234 -1.64 -0.01 -20.92
N THR A 235 -2.12 0.79 -21.89
CA THR A 235 -2.14 0.41 -23.30
C THR A 235 -0.74 0.09 -23.81
N ALA A 236 0.27 0.89 -23.44
CA ALA A 236 1.66 0.59 -23.78
C ALA A 236 2.15 -0.73 -23.16
N PHE A 237 1.68 -1.04 -21.94
CA PHE A 237 1.99 -2.29 -21.27
C PHE A 237 1.27 -3.50 -21.88
N ASP A 238 -0.01 -3.38 -22.26
CA ASP A 238 -0.76 -4.40 -23.01
C ASP A 238 -0.04 -4.77 -24.31
N ILE A 239 0.40 -3.76 -25.08
CA ILE A 239 1.16 -3.97 -26.32
C ILE A 239 2.52 -4.63 -26.05
N LEU A 240 3.18 -4.27 -24.95
CA LEU A 240 4.43 -4.91 -24.56
C LEU A 240 4.21 -6.41 -24.26
N LEU A 241 3.16 -6.74 -23.50
CA LEU A 241 2.80 -8.11 -23.17
C LEU A 241 2.41 -8.92 -24.42
N TYR A 242 1.62 -8.34 -25.32
CA TYR A 242 1.33 -8.93 -26.63
C TYR A 242 2.63 -9.23 -27.39
N ARG A 243 3.56 -8.27 -27.49
CA ARG A 243 4.84 -8.49 -28.19
C ARG A 243 5.72 -9.58 -27.57
N TYR A 244 5.61 -9.81 -26.26
CA TYR A 244 6.35 -10.88 -25.58
C TYR A 244 5.71 -12.26 -25.73
N THR A 245 4.38 -12.32 -25.88
CA THR A 245 3.62 -13.56 -25.72
C THR A 245 2.82 -13.99 -26.95
N GLU A 246 2.62 -13.06 -27.89
CA GLU A 246 1.71 -13.19 -29.04
C GLU A 246 0.25 -13.50 -28.65
N GLN A 247 -0.12 -13.30 -27.38
CA GLN A 247 -1.49 -13.47 -26.89
C GLN A 247 -2.29 -12.18 -27.12
N GLU A 248 -3.37 -12.27 -27.87
CA GLU A 248 -4.23 -11.12 -28.23
C GLU A 248 -5.21 -10.73 -27.12
N ASP A 249 -5.66 -11.68 -26.28
CA ASP A 249 -6.54 -11.41 -25.14
C ASP A 249 -5.71 -11.23 -23.85
N ILE A 250 -5.49 -9.98 -23.47
CA ILE A 250 -4.65 -9.58 -22.34
C ILE A 250 -5.53 -9.16 -21.16
N LEU A 251 -5.28 -9.77 -20.00
CA LEU A 251 -5.97 -9.45 -18.74
C LEU A 251 -4.96 -8.97 -17.71
N ILE A 252 -5.14 -7.74 -17.23
CA ILE A 252 -4.29 -7.11 -16.22
C ILE A 252 -5.12 -6.79 -14.98
N GLY A 253 -4.70 -7.34 -13.84
CA GLY A 253 -5.22 -6.94 -12.53
C GLY A 253 -4.56 -5.64 -12.07
N THR A 254 -5.35 -4.58 -11.87
CA THR A 254 -4.90 -3.31 -11.30
C THR A 254 -5.47 -3.09 -9.90
N PRO A 255 -4.66 -2.69 -8.91
CA PRO A 255 -5.18 -2.27 -7.61
C PRO A 255 -5.87 -0.91 -7.73
N ILE A 256 -7.10 -0.82 -7.25
CA ILE A 256 -7.82 0.45 -7.07
C ILE A 256 -7.92 0.77 -5.57
N ALA A 257 -7.84 2.06 -5.22
CA ALA A 257 -7.94 2.51 -3.83
C ALA A 257 -9.30 2.19 -3.19
N ASN A 258 -10.37 2.07 -4.00
CA ASN A 258 -11.72 1.70 -3.57
C ASN A 258 -12.29 2.62 -2.46
N ARG A 259 -11.89 3.89 -2.46
CA ARG A 259 -12.37 4.95 -1.56
C ARG A 259 -13.25 5.91 -2.36
N ASN A 260 -14.49 5.48 -2.58
CA ASN A 260 -15.47 6.20 -3.41
C ASN A 260 -16.39 7.15 -2.61
N ARG A 261 -16.07 7.39 -1.34
CA ARG A 261 -16.83 8.20 -0.39
C ARG A 261 -15.86 9.01 0.46
N SER A 262 -16.23 10.27 0.73
CA SER A 262 -15.42 11.22 1.51
C SER A 262 -15.08 10.71 2.92
N GLU A 263 -15.99 9.97 3.54
CA GLU A 263 -15.86 9.43 4.89
C GLU A 263 -14.76 8.36 4.97
N LEU A 264 -14.32 7.81 3.83
CA LEU A 264 -13.26 6.82 3.74
C LEU A 264 -11.88 7.44 3.48
N GLU A 265 -11.80 8.69 3.00
CA GLU A 265 -10.53 9.29 2.53
C GLU A 265 -9.50 9.42 3.65
N GLY A 266 -9.96 9.73 4.86
CA GLY A 266 -9.11 9.92 6.04
C GLY A 266 -8.88 8.66 6.88
N LEU A 267 -9.27 7.46 6.42
CA LEU A 267 -9.13 6.23 7.22
C LEU A 267 -7.84 5.47 6.93
N ILE A 268 -7.22 4.93 7.96
CA ILE A 268 -6.27 3.82 7.82
C ILE A 268 -7.04 2.50 7.83
N GLY A 269 -6.77 1.64 6.84
CA GLY A 269 -7.46 0.37 6.65
C GLY A 269 -7.09 -0.27 5.31
N PHE A 270 -7.51 -1.51 5.08
CA PHE A 270 -7.28 -2.20 3.80
C PHE A 270 -8.49 -2.04 2.88
N PHE A 271 -8.47 -1.03 2.00
CA PHE A 271 -9.59 -0.78 1.08
C PHE A 271 -9.34 -1.34 -0.32
N VAL A 272 -8.07 -1.58 -0.68
CA VAL A 272 -7.65 -2.00 -2.01
C VAL A 272 -8.53 -3.12 -2.55
N ASN A 273 -8.99 -2.91 -3.78
CA ASN A 273 -9.64 -3.94 -4.57
C ASN A 273 -8.84 -4.16 -5.85
N THR A 274 -8.78 -5.40 -6.33
CA THR A 274 -8.16 -5.71 -7.61
C THR A 274 -9.23 -5.70 -8.70
N LEU A 275 -9.07 -4.81 -9.67
CA LEU A 275 -9.92 -4.73 -10.86
C LEU A 275 -9.21 -5.38 -12.04
N VAL A 276 -9.89 -6.29 -12.75
CA VAL A 276 -9.35 -6.87 -13.98
C VAL A 276 -9.74 -6.00 -15.17
N LEU A 277 -8.73 -5.55 -15.92
CA LEU A 277 -8.87 -4.85 -17.19
C LEU A 277 -8.53 -5.84 -18.30
N ARG A 278 -9.48 -6.09 -19.21
CA ARG A 278 -9.35 -7.04 -20.31
C ARG A 278 -9.28 -6.27 -21.63
N THR A 279 -8.23 -6.47 -22.39
CA THR A 279 -7.92 -5.79 -23.65
C THR A 279 -7.79 -6.84 -24.75
N ASP A 280 -8.51 -6.65 -25.85
CA ASP A 280 -8.43 -7.48 -27.06
C ASP A 280 -7.56 -6.77 -28.11
N LEU A 281 -6.42 -7.36 -28.45
CA LEU A 281 -5.48 -6.88 -29.47
C LEU A 281 -5.63 -7.63 -30.81
N SER A 282 -6.67 -8.43 -30.99
CA SER A 282 -6.90 -9.13 -32.25
C SER A 282 -7.16 -8.17 -33.40
N GLY A 283 -6.65 -8.51 -34.59
CA GLY A 283 -6.81 -7.67 -35.79
C GLY A 283 -5.82 -6.49 -35.91
N ASP A 284 -4.76 -6.46 -35.10
CA ASP A 284 -3.67 -5.46 -35.13
C ASP A 284 -4.17 -4.01 -35.01
N PRO A 285 -4.89 -3.67 -33.92
CA PRO A 285 -5.41 -2.32 -33.72
C PRO A 285 -4.27 -1.32 -33.52
N SER A 286 -4.48 -0.10 -34.00
CA SER A 286 -3.58 1.01 -33.74
C SER A 286 -3.56 1.36 -32.25
N PHE A 287 -2.48 2.01 -31.81
CA PHE A 287 -2.36 2.47 -30.42
C PHE A 287 -3.55 3.32 -29.97
N ASN A 288 -4.03 4.21 -30.85
CA ASN A 288 -5.15 5.10 -30.53
C ASN A 288 -6.49 4.36 -30.40
N GLU A 289 -6.68 3.25 -31.12
CA GLU A 289 -7.88 2.41 -30.97
C GLU A 289 -7.91 1.67 -29.63
N LEU A 290 -6.74 1.44 -29.02
CA LEU A 290 -6.58 0.81 -27.71
C LEU A 290 -6.59 1.81 -26.53
N LEU A 291 -6.64 3.12 -26.78
CA LEU A 291 -6.75 4.14 -25.74
C LEU A 291 -8.22 4.31 -25.33
N ILE A 292 -8.71 3.41 -24.48
CA ILE A 292 -10.10 3.37 -23.96
C ILE A 292 -10.15 3.49 -22.44
#